data_AF-A0A812USD8-F1
#
_entry.id   AF-A0A812USD8-F1
#
_cell.length_a   1.000
_cell.length_b   1.000
_cell.length_c   1.000
_cell.angle_alpha   90.00
_cell.angle_beta   90.00
_cell.angle_gamma   90.00
#
_symmetry.space_group_name_H-M   'P 1'
#
loop_
_entity.id
_entity.type
_entity.pdbx_description
1 polymer ?
#
loop_
_entity_poly.entity_id
_entity_poly.type
_entity_poly.pdbx_seq_one_letter_code
_entity_poly.pdbx_strand_id
1 'polypeptide(L)'
;MVSAGLQHTVLLRSDGRAVACGDNHAGQCDIPDLDETVSYTQVSAGHRHTVLLRSDGRAVLCGSAGYDDEGYVPDLEEGVSYVQVSSGAEHIVLLRSDGYAVASGCNELDQCDVPWTDSDEGVYVQVSAGGGHTVLLRRDGRADACGLDARGQCAFPDCGEGLSYTQVSAGFDHTVLLRSDGVAVACGDNPDGRCDLPPLDEGVSYIQVSAGFHHTVLLRSDGRAVACGANADGKCDIPALDEGVSYTQVSAGVRHTVLLRSDGSVVTCGSNPEDIPSLESPSLRYVADWKARGRERVLQVNFLDEDDAITMTCTALDGLELAQVRAKASDLALATFRHLALELNSSHQQLAVILPDGQLLDAVFAADPSVTMSTVCRQHGKA
;
A
#
# COMPACT_ATOMS: atom_id res chain seq x y z
N MET A 1 9.36 -1.75 -0.62
CA MET A 1 8.22 -1.35 0.25
C MET A 1 8.76 -1.35 1.67
N VAL A 2 8.33 -0.41 2.50
CA VAL A 2 8.73 -0.35 3.91
C VAL A 2 7.48 -0.41 4.77
N SER A 3 7.48 -1.30 5.77
CA SER A 3 6.44 -1.37 6.79
C SER A 3 7.05 -1.17 8.16
N ALA A 4 6.53 -0.20 8.91
CA ALA A 4 6.92 0.09 10.28
C ALA A 4 5.93 -0.56 11.26
N GLY A 5 6.42 -1.46 12.13
CA GLY A 5 5.65 -2.04 13.23
C GLY A 5 5.85 -1.28 14.54
N LEU A 6 5.47 -1.88 15.68
CA LEU A 6 5.67 -1.25 16.99
C LEU A 6 7.15 -1.19 17.38
N GLN A 7 7.84 -2.32 17.26
CA GLN A 7 9.21 -2.49 17.75
C GLN A 7 10.17 -3.03 16.68
N HIS A 8 9.69 -3.26 15.46
CA HIS A 8 10.49 -3.71 14.33
C HIS A 8 10.04 -3.04 13.03
N THR A 9 10.94 -3.03 12.05
CA THR A 9 10.70 -2.53 10.70
C THR A 9 11.00 -3.64 9.70
N VAL A 10 10.16 -3.76 8.68
CA VAL A 10 10.33 -4.74 7.62
C VAL A 10 10.51 -4.03 6.29
N LEU A 11 11.57 -4.41 5.60
CA LEU A 11 11.98 -3.90 4.31
C LEU A 11 11.78 -4.99 3.27
N LEU A 12 10.85 -4.78 2.35
CA LEU A 12 10.79 -5.59 1.14
C LEU A 12 11.79 -5.05 0.14
N ARG A 13 12.82 -5.86 -0.08
CA ARG A 13 13.78 -5.67 -1.16
C ARG A 13 13.17 -6.15 -2.45
N SER A 14 13.82 -5.71 -3.48
CA SER A 14 13.35 -5.73 -4.84
C SER A 14 13.80 -6.93 -5.65
N ASP A 15 14.80 -7.65 -5.12
CA ASP A 15 15.07 -9.03 -5.46
C ASP A 15 14.00 -9.98 -4.91
N GLY A 16 12.91 -9.45 -4.33
CA GLY A 16 11.81 -10.23 -3.80
C GLY A 16 12.08 -10.82 -2.41
N ARG A 17 13.18 -10.44 -1.76
CA ARG A 17 13.49 -10.84 -0.38
C ARG A 17 13.03 -9.79 0.61
N ALA A 18 12.65 -10.20 1.80
CA ALA A 18 12.34 -9.28 2.88
C ALA A 18 13.40 -9.37 3.98
N VAL A 19 13.69 -8.24 4.62
CA VAL A 19 14.60 -8.16 5.76
C VAL A 19 13.87 -7.42 6.87
N ALA A 20 13.97 -7.93 8.09
CA ALA A 20 13.44 -7.28 9.28
C ALA A 20 14.57 -6.88 10.22
N CYS A 21 14.39 -5.76 10.93
CA CYS A 21 15.27 -5.34 12.00
C CYS A 21 14.46 -4.76 13.17
N GLY A 22 15.01 -4.86 14.38
CA GLY A 22 14.37 -4.43 15.62
C GLY A 22 14.22 -5.58 16.61
N ASP A 23 13.23 -5.48 17.51
CA ASP A 23 12.96 -6.54 18.47
C ASP A 23 12.57 -7.84 17.77
N ASN A 24 13.03 -8.96 18.31
CA ASN A 24 12.80 -10.30 17.79
C ASN A 24 12.43 -11.32 18.88
N HIS A 25 11.93 -10.88 20.04
CA HIS A 25 11.64 -11.79 21.14
C HIS A 25 10.58 -12.86 20.81
N ALA A 26 9.66 -12.57 19.88
CA ALA A 26 8.64 -13.50 19.41
C ALA A 26 9.00 -14.19 18.09
N GLY A 27 10.15 -13.88 17.47
CA GLY A 27 10.48 -14.34 16.11
C GLY A 27 9.89 -13.45 15.00
N GLN A 28 9.44 -12.24 15.32
CA GLN A 28 8.84 -11.31 14.35
C GLN A 28 9.78 -10.82 13.24
N CYS A 29 11.09 -10.97 13.43
CA CYS A 29 12.13 -10.68 12.44
C CYS A 29 12.66 -11.95 11.74
N ASP A 30 12.21 -13.15 12.11
CA ASP A 30 12.66 -14.42 11.54
C ASP A 30 11.96 -14.70 10.20
N ILE A 31 12.28 -13.89 9.19
CA ILE A 31 11.72 -14.02 7.84
C ILE A 31 12.29 -15.28 7.16
N PRO A 32 11.44 -16.22 6.70
CA PRO A 32 11.90 -17.42 6.04
C PRO A 32 12.58 -17.12 4.70
N ASP A 33 13.65 -17.85 4.42
CA ASP A 33 14.20 -17.96 3.07
C ASP A 33 13.17 -18.63 2.15
N LEU A 34 13.00 -18.05 0.96
CA LEU A 34 12.20 -18.63 -0.10
C LEU A 34 13.08 -19.42 -1.06
N ASP A 35 12.49 -20.39 -1.76
CA ASP A 35 13.12 -20.98 -2.93
C ASP A 35 13.29 -19.95 -4.07
N GLU A 36 14.06 -20.28 -5.09
CA GLU A 36 14.35 -19.34 -6.20
C GLU A 36 13.14 -19.03 -7.09
N THR A 37 12.00 -19.70 -6.90
CA THR A 37 10.80 -19.57 -7.75
C THR A 37 9.73 -18.67 -7.16
N VAL A 38 9.81 -18.36 -5.87
CA VAL A 38 8.83 -17.52 -5.16
C VAL A 38 9.52 -16.34 -4.51
N SER A 39 8.90 -15.17 -4.60
CA SER A 39 9.34 -13.95 -3.93
C SER A 39 8.27 -13.42 -2.98
N TYR A 40 8.65 -12.53 -2.07
CA TYR A 40 7.70 -11.69 -1.36
C TYR A 40 7.29 -10.49 -2.22
N THR A 41 6.01 -10.12 -2.17
CA THR A 41 5.41 -9.00 -2.91
C THR A 41 4.86 -7.92 -1.99
N GLN A 42 4.55 -8.26 -0.74
CA GLN A 42 4.11 -7.31 0.27
C GLN A 42 4.62 -7.72 1.65
N VAL A 43 4.84 -6.74 2.52
CA VAL A 43 5.18 -6.93 3.93
C VAL A 43 4.33 -6.02 4.79
N SER A 44 3.90 -6.52 5.95
CA SER A 44 3.24 -5.72 6.98
C SER A 44 3.76 -6.12 8.36
N ALA A 45 4.12 -5.13 9.16
CA ALA A 45 4.72 -5.29 10.48
C ALA A 45 3.71 -4.87 11.56
N GLY A 46 3.37 -5.80 12.46
CA GLY A 46 2.48 -5.56 13.59
C GLY A 46 3.24 -5.21 14.87
N HIS A 47 2.73 -5.65 16.02
CA HIS A 47 3.42 -5.49 17.31
C HIS A 47 4.53 -6.52 17.50
N ARG A 48 4.16 -7.81 17.49
CA ARG A 48 5.04 -8.97 17.76
C ARG A 48 5.02 -9.95 16.60
N HIS A 49 4.62 -9.49 15.42
CA HIS A 49 4.52 -10.30 14.22
C HIS A 49 4.79 -9.53 12.94
N THR A 50 5.08 -10.27 11.89
CA THR A 50 5.21 -9.79 10.51
C THR A 50 4.39 -10.72 9.61
N VAL A 51 3.57 -10.14 8.73
CA VAL A 51 2.93 -10.88 7.64
C VAL A 51 3.57 -10.52 6.31
N LEU A 52 3.88 -11.54 5.52
CA LEU A 52 4.46 -11.40 4.20
C LEU A 52 3.55 -12.05 3.15
N LEU A 53 3.28 -11.34 2.06
CA LEU A 53 2.61 -11.90 0.89
C LEU A 53 3.65 -12.45 -0.08
N ARG A 54 3.41 -13.63 -0.63
CA ARG A 54 4.25 -14.30 -1.61
C ARG A 54 3.69 -14.14 -3.02
N SER A 55 4.56 -14.21 -4.02
CA SER A 55 4.22 -14.06 -5.45
C SER A 55 3.36 -15.20 -5.99
N ASP A 56 3.28 -16.33 -5.28
CA ASP A 56 2.40 -17.46 -5.59
C ASP A 56 1.01 -17.33 -4.97
N GLY A 57 0.71 -16.18 -4.33
CA GLY A 57 -0.58 -15.92 -3.72
C GLY A 57 -0.79 -16.53 -2.34
N ARG A 58 0.28 -17.03 -1.70
CA ARG A 58 0.26 -17.46 -0.29
C ARG A 58 0.79 -16.37 0.63
N ALA A 59 0.50 -16.47 1.93
CA ALA A 59 1.04 -15.56 2.93
C ALA A 59 1.81 -16.35 4.01
N VAL A 60 2.74 -15.66 4.66
CA VAL A 60 3.56 -16.20 5.76
C VAL A 60 3.42 -15.27 6.95
N LEU A 61 3.22 -15.85 8.13
CA LEU A 61 3.24 -15.16 9.42
C LEU A 61 4.52 -15.54 10.17
N CYS A 62 5.28 -14.52 10.57
CA CYS A 62 6.43 -14.64 11.47
C CYS A 62 6.07 -13.97 12.80
N GLY A 63 6.48 -14.56 13.92
CA GLY A 63 6.14 -14.04 15.24
C GLY A 63 4.75 -14.48 15.73
N SER A 64 4.24 -13.74 16.71
CA SER A 64 3.00 -14.05 17.42
C SER A 64 1.99 -12.93 17.23
N ALA A 65 0.85 -13.24 16.60
CA ALA A 65 -0.28 -12.34 16.53
C ALA A 65 -1.33 -12.81 17.54
N GLY A 66 -1.50 -12.08 18.64
CA GLY A 66 -2.41 -12.43 19.73
C GLY A 66 -1.70 -12.98 20.97
N TYR A 67 -2.47 -13.21 22.03
CA TYR A 67 -1.99 -13.93 23.21
C TYR A 67 -1.93 -15.43 22.87
N ASP A 68 -0.91 -16.15 23.34
CA ASP A 68 -0.76 -17.60 23.15
C ASP A 68 -0.72 -18.11 21.68
N ASP A 69 -0.19 -17.30 20.75
CA ASP A 69 -0.02 -17.68 19.33
C ASP A 69 -1.33 -18.01 18.57
N GLU A 70 -2.43 -17.31 18.91
CA GLU A 70 -3.73 -17.47 18.24
C GLU A 70 -3.73 -17.10 16.74
N GLY A 71 -2.75 -16.31 16.30
CA GLY A 71 -2.63 -15.87 14.92
C GLY A 71 -2.11 -16.93 13.99
N TYR A 72 -2.80 -17.11 12.86
CA TYR A 72 -2.38 -18.00 11.79
C TYR A 72 -2.82 -17.46 10.43
N VAL A 73 -2.14 -17.88 9.36
CA VAL A 73 -2.60 -17.63 7.98
C VAL A 73 -3.59 -18.73 7.62
N PRO A 74 -4.88 -18.43 7.36
CA PRO A 74 -5.85 -19.44 6.98
C PRO A 74 -5.50 -20.14 5.67
N ASP A 75 -5.85 -21.41 5.57
CA ASP A 75 -5.72 -22.16 4.32
C ASP A 75 -6.69 -21.60 3.26
N LEU A 76 -6.22 -21.56 2.02
CA LEU A 76 -7.03 -21.15 0.86
C LEU A 76 -7.55 -22.36 0.10
N GLU A 77 -8.79 -22.22 -0.37
CA GLU A 77 -9.40 -23.10 -1.37
C GLU A 77 -8.63 -23.08 -2.70
N GLU A 78 -8.82 -24.12 -3.51
CA GLU A 78 -8.17 -24.22 -4.82
C GLU A 78 -8.61 -23.07 -5.74
N GLY A 79 -7.64 -22.40 -6.38
CA GLY A 79 -7.89 -21.28 -7.30
C GLY A 79 -8.06 -19.91 -6.63
N VAL A 80 -7.97 -19.84 -5.30
CA VAL A 80 -7.97 -18.58 -4.54
C VAL A 80 -6.55 -18.26 -4.04
N SER A 81 -6.17 -17.00 -4.13
CA SER A 81 -4.90 -16.46 -3.61
C SER A 81 -5.13 -15.28 -2.68
N TYR A 82 -4.21 -14.99 -1.79
CA TYR A 82 -4.11 -13.69 -1.12
C TYR A 82 -3.55 -12.65 -2.09
N VAL A 83 -4.06 -11.42 -2.01
CA VAL A 83 -3.65 -10.27 -2.83
C VAL A 83 -3.23 -9.07 -1.99
N GLN A 84 -3.60 -9.04 -0.70
CA GLN A 84 -3.13 -8.03 0.23
C GLN A 84 -2.99 -8.60 1.64
N VAL A 85 -2.01 -8.12 2.40
CA VAL A 85 -1.82 -8.42 3.82
C VAL A 85 -1.72 -7.13 4.64
N SER A 86 -2.23 -7.15 5.87
CA SER A 86 -2.11 -6.06 6.84
C SER A 86 -1.98 -6.61 8.26
N SER A 87 -1.18 -5.96 9.09
CA SER A 87 -0.91 -6.33 10.47
C SER A 87 -1.36 -5.22 11.42
N GLY A 88 -2.24 -5.56 12.35
CA GLY A 88 -2.63 -4.70 13.46
C GLY A 88 -1.73 -4.92 14.67
N ALA A 89 -2.16 -4.48 15.85
CA ALA A 89 -1.39 -4.72 17.07
C ALA A 89 -1.31 -6.23 17.40
N GLU A 90 -2.45 -6.93 17.45
CA GLU A 90 -2.51 -8.33 17.89
C GLU A 90 -3.31 -9.23 16.93
N HIS A 91 -3.56 -8.75 15.69
CA HIS A 91 -4.27 -9.51 14.65
C HIS A 91 -3.67 -9.22 13.27
N ILE A 92 -4.05 -10.04 12.30
CA ILE A 92 -3.72 -9.90 10.89
C ILE A 92 -4.99 -9.89 10.07
N VAL A 93 -4.94 -9.21 8.93
CA VAL A 93 -6.03 -9.17 7.96
C VAL A 93 -5.45 -9.47 6.57
N LEU A 94 -6.14 -10.34 5.85
CA LEU A 94 -5.70 -10.88 4.56
C LEU A 94 -6.84 -10.71 3.56
N LEU A 95 -6.56 -10.04 2.44
CA LEU A 95 -7.50 -9.90 1.33
C LEU A 95 -7.25 -11.03 0.32
N ARG A 96 -8.31 -11.71 -0.08
CA ARG A 96 -8.30 -12.77 -1.10
C ARG A 96 -8.59 -12.21 -2.49
N SER A 97 -8.21 -12.96 -3.53
CA SER A 97 -8.38 -12.61 -4.95
C SER A 97 -9.83 -12.60 -5.42
N ASP A 98 -10.72 -13.28 -4.71
CA ASP A 98 -12.17 -13.22 -4.89
C ASP A 98 -12.80 -12.03 -4.12
N GLY A 99 -11.96 -11.24 -3.43
CA GLY A 99 -12.29 -10.05 -2.66
C GLY A 99 -13.08 -10.29 -1.38
N TYR A 100 -13.04 -11.52 -0.85
CA TYR A 100 -13.30 -11.74 0.57
C TYR A 100 -12.07 -11.37 1.40
N ALA A 101 -12.30 -10.88 2.62
CA ALA A 101 -11.24 -10.66 3.58
C ALA A 101 -11.41 -11.63 4.76
N VAL A 102 -10.28 -12.08 5.31
CA VAL A 102 -10.22 -12.91 6.51
C VAL A 102 -9.26 -12.29 7.50
N ALA A 103 -9.54 -12.46 8.78
CA ALA A 103 -8.70 -11.99 9.87
C ALA A 103 -8.42 -13.10 10.87
N SER A 104 -7.27 -13.03 11.54
CA SER A 104 -6.80 -14.03 12.49
C SER A 104 -5.91 -13.40 13.56
N GLY A 105 -5.83 -14.02 14.74
CA GLY A 105 -5.19 -13.47 15.95
C GLY A 105 -6.21 -13.17 17.04
N CYS A 106 -5.85 -12.26 17.95
CA CYS A 106 -6.73 -11.88 19.06
C CYS A 106 -8.06 -11.33 18.53
N ASN A 107 -9.17 -11.80 19.10
CA ASN A 107 -10.53 -11.39 18.74
C ASN A 107 -11.39 -10.95 19.94
N GLU A 108 -10.78 -10.50 21.05
CA GLU A 108 -11.52 -10.10 22.25
C GLU A 108 -12.38 -8.84 22.06
N LEU A 109 -12.14 -8.08 21.00
CA LEU A 109 -12.83 -6.84 20.66
C LEU A 109 -13.60 -6.97 19.33
N ASP A 110 -13.80 -8.19 18.82
CA ASP A 110 -14.43 -8.50 17.52
C ASP A 110 -13.63 -8.00 16.29
N GLN A 111 -12.31 -7.76 16.45
CA GLN A 111 -11.44 -7.23 15.39
C GLN A 111 -11.15 -8.20 14.24
N CYS A 112 -11.44 -9.48 14.44
CA CYS A 112 -11.36 -10.53 13.41
C CYS A 112 -12.73 -10.86 12.79
N ASP A 113 -13.83 -10.28 13.30
CA ASP A 113 -15.20 -10.53 12.82
C ASP A 113 -15.48 -9.70 11.55
N VAL A 114 -14.74 -9.99 10.49
CA VAL A 114 -14.86 -9.29 9.20
C VAL A 114 -16.30 -9.42 8.68
N PRO A 115 -16.98 -8.30 8.39
CA PRO A 115 -18.36 -8.35 7.94
C PRO A 115 -18.47 -9.11 6.62
N TRP A 116 -19.42 -10.03 6.57
CA TRP A 116 -19.73 -10.77 5.36
C TRP A 116 -20.82 -10.07 4.55
N THR A 117 -20.69 -10.12 3.23
CA THR A 117 -21.61 -9.45 2.31
C THR A 117 -22.13 -10.49 1.31
N ASP A 118 -23.44 -10.71 1.33
CA ASP A 118 -24.15 -11.69 0.49
C ASP A 118 -24.17 -11.32 -1.02
N SER A 119 -23.64 -10.16 -1.41
CA SER A 119 -23.78 -9.60 -2.76
C SER A 119 -22.44 -9.33 -3.43
N ASP A 120 -22.43 -9.36 -4.77
CA ASP A 120 -21.30 -8.90 -5.62
C ASP A 120 -20.86 -7.44 -5.30
N GLU A 121 -21.65 -6.70 -4.53
CA GLU A 121 -21.38 -5.32 -4.08
C GLU A 121 -20.48 -5.23 -2.85
N GLY A 122 -20.26 -6.32 -2.11
CA GLY A 122 -19.45 -6.30 -0.90
C GLY A 122 -18.09 -6.98 -1.03
N VAL A 123 -17.57 -7.00 -2.25
CA VAL A 123 -16.19 -7.39 -2.57
C VAL A 123 -15.25 -6.30 -2.07
N TYR A 124 -14.31 -6.66 -1.20
CA TYR A 124 -13.28 -5.78 -0.70
C TYR A 124 -12.14 -5.63 -1.71
N VAL A 125 -11.57 -4.43 -1.78
CA VAL A 125 -10.42 -4.07 -2.63
C VAL A 125 -9.22 -3.59 -1.82
N GLN A 126 -9.43 -3.24 -0.56
CA GLN A 126 -8.34 -2.92 0.37
C GLN A 126 -8.70 -3.35 1.80
N VAL A 127 -7.70 -3.79 2.56
CA VAL A 127 -7.79 -4.02 4.01
C VAL A 127 -6.72 -3.24 4.76
N SER A 128 -7.02 -2.82 5.99
CA SER A 128 -6.07 -2.22 6.91
C SER A 128 -6.41 -2.62 8.35
N ALA A 129 -5.42 -3.10 9.09
CA ALA A 129 -5.54 -3.51 10.48
C ALA A 129 -4.96 -2.44 11.42
N GLY A 130 -5.72 -2.05 12.44
CA GLY A 130 -5.36 -1.05 13.44
C GLY A 130 -4.95 -1.67 14.78
N GLY A 131 -5.05 -0.89 15.87
CA GLY A 131 -4.74 -1.37 17.22
C GLY A 131 -5.69 -2.47 17.69
N GLY A 132 -6.99 -2.25 17.51
CA GLY A 132 -8.04 -3.19 17.92
C GLY A 132 -9.22 -3.22 16.95
N HIS A 133 -9.05 -2.76 15.72
CA HIS A 133 -10.09 -2.72 14.70
C HIS A 133 -9.53 -3.04 13.31
N THR A 134 -10.40 -3.53 12.44
CA THR A 134 -10.12 -3.81 11.04
C THR A 134 -10.96 -2.89 10.18
N VAL A 135 -10.35 -2.29 9.15
CA VAL A 135 -11.00 -1.42 8.18
C VAL A 135 -10.89 -2.04 6.79
N LEU A 136 -11.99 -2.02 6.04
CA LEU A 136 -12.10 -2.62 4.72
C LEU A 136 -12.66 -1.60 3.73
N LEU A 137 -12.00 -1.45 2.59
CA LEU A 137 -12.51 -0.68 1.46
C LEU A 137 -13.24 -1.62 0.51
N ARG A 138 -14.47 -1.29 0.17
CA ARG A 138 -15.30 -2.01 -0.79
C ARG A 138 -15.08 -1.50 -2.20
N ARG A 139 -15.33 -2.36 -3.19
CA ARG A 139 -15.27 -2.01 -4.61
C ARG A 139 -16.24 -0.90 -5.02
N ASP A 140 -17.34 -0.72 -4.29
CA ASP A 140 -18.32 0.36 -4.53
C ASP A 140 -17.88 1.72 -3.96
N GLY A 141 -16.70 1.79 -3.33
CA GLY A 141 -16.16 3.02 -2.76
C GLY A 141 -16.65 3.33 -1.35
N ARG A 142 -17.37 2.41 -0.69
CA ARG A 142 -17.69 2.50 0.74
C ARG A 142 -16.63 1.83 1.60
N ALA A 143 -16.61 2.16 2.89
CA ALA A 143 -15.74 1.52 3.86
C ALA A 143 -16.58 0.83 4.95
N ASP A 144 -16.17 -0.38 5.32
CA ASP A 144 -16.73 -1.16 6.43
C ASP A 144 -15.64 -1.38 7.49
N ALA A 145 -16.05 -1.70 8.73
CA ALA A 145 -15.14 -2.05 9.80
C ALA A 145 -15.75 -2.99 10.83
N CYS A 146 -14.86 -3.67 11.54
CA CYS A 146 -15.18 -4.46 12.72
C CYS A 146 -14.11 -4.24 13.80
N GLY A 147 -14.43 -4.61 15.04
CA GLY A 147 -13.54 -4.44 16.18
C GLY A 147 -13.94 -3.31 17.13
N LEU A 148 -12.96 -2.88 17.93
CA LEU A 148 -13.08 -1.82 18.91
C LEU A 148 -13.56 -0.51 18.28
N ASP A 149 -14.66 0.05 18.80
CA ASP A 149 -15.19 1.37 18.38
C ASP A 149 -15.42 2.32 19.57
N ALA A 150 -14.79 2.09 20.71
CA ALA A 150 -15.02 2.90 21.92
C ALA A 150 -14.61 4.39 21.76
N ARG A 151 -13.85 4.72 20.71
CA ARG A 151 -13.40 6.08 20.35
C ARG A 151 -14.01 6.58 19.04
N GLY A 152 -14.86 5.80 18.37
CA GLY A 152 -15.40 6.14 17.05
C GLY A 152 -14.43 5.85 15.89
N GLN A 153 -13.45 4.97 16.08
CA GLN A 153 -12.47 4.61 15.04
C GLN A 153 -13.07 3.81 13.87
N CYS A 154 -14.29 3.27 14.03
CA CYS A 154 -15.09 2.62 12.99
C CYS A 154 -16.24 3.52 12.51
N ALA A 155 -16.42 4.71 13.08
CA ALA A 155 -17.50 5.65 12.75
C ALA A 155 -17.15 6.50 11.53
N PHE A 156 -17.15 5.88 10.34
CA PHE A 156 -16.78 6.55 9.10
C PHE A 156 -17.80 7.61 8.68
N PRO A 157 -17.37 8.84 8.32
CA PRO A 157 -18.25 9.82 7.71
C PRO A 157 -18.85 9.31 6.39
N ASP A 158 -19.99 9.87 5.99
CA ASP A 158 -20.45 9.71 4.61
C ASP A 158 -19.45 10.43 3.68
N CYS A 159 -19.03 9.75 2.61
CA CYS A 159 -18.15 10.33 1.60
C CYS A 159 -18.79 11.53 0.89
N GLY A 160 -20.12 11.61 0.85
CA GLY A 160 -20.90 12.63 0.15
C GLY A 160 -21.41 12.16 -1.22
N GLU A 161 -22.41 12.86 -1.76
CA GLU A 161 -23.04 12.47 -3.03
C GLU A 161 -22.05 12.44 -4.19
N GLY A 162 -21.99 11.30 -4.89
CA GLY A 162 -21.13 11.11 -6.07
C GLY A 162 -19.65 10.90 -5.77
N LEU A 163 -19.28 10.81 -4.49
CA LEU A 163 -17.91 10.55 -4.05
C LEU A 163 -17.77 9.12 -3.52
N SER A 164 -16.52 8.69 -3.41
CA SER A 164 -16.13 7.36 -2.95
C SER A 164 -14.84 7.45 -2.16
N TYR A 165 -14.63 6.54 -1.23
CA TYR A 165 -13.31 6.29 -0.68
C TYR A 165 -12.45 5.51 -1.68
N THR A 166 -11.18 5.89 -1.78
CA THR A 166 -10.16 5.27 -2.65
C THR A 166 -9.00 4.69 -1.86
N GLN A 167 -8.86 5.06 -0.58
CA GLN A 167 -7.90 4.44 0.32
C GLN A 167 -8.40 4.47 1.75
N VAL A 168 -8.10 3.42 2.52
CA VAL A 168 -8.27 3.36 3.97
C VAL A 168 -6.95 3.05 4.66
N SER A 169 -6.74 3.63 5.84
CA SER A 169 -5.61 3.33 6.72
C SER A 169 -6.03 3.41 8.18
N ALA A 170 -5.85 2.30 8.89
CA ALA A 170 -6.14 2.17 10.31
C ALA A 170 -4.88 2.43 11.14
N GLY A 171 -4.96 3.40 12.06
CA GLY A 171 -3.97 3.64 13.10
C GLY A 171 -4.27 2.83 14.35
N PHE A 172 -3.68 3.21 15.49
CA PHE A 172 -3.93 2.46 16.73
C PHE A 172 -5.37 2.63 17.25
N ASP A 173 -5.84 3.88 17.36
CA ASP A 173 -7.19 4.24 17.86
C ASP A 173 -7.94 5.21 16.91
N HIS A 174 -7.49 5.34 15.66
CA HIS A 174 -8.10 6.21 14.66
C HIS A 174 -8.01 5.60 13.26
N THR A 175 -8.82 6.11 12.34
CA THR A 175 -8.86 5.69 10.94
C THR A 175 -8.81 6.91 10.05
N VAL A 176 -8.09 6.81 8.93
CA VAL A 176 -7.99 7.85 7.90
C VAL A 176 -8.47 7.27 6.58
N LEU A 177 -9.33 8.00 5.88
CA LEU A 177 -9.91 7.61 4.61
C LEU A 177 -9.61 8.69 3.56
N LEU A 178 -9.09 8.28 2.41
CA LEU A 178 -8.90 9.14 1.25
C LEU A 178 -10.11 9.03 0.34
N ARG A 179 -10.61 10.17 -0.11
CA ARG A 179 -11.75 10.28 -1.01
C ARG A 179 -11.30 10.53 -2.45
N SER A 180 -12.14 10.16 -3.41
CA SER A 180 -11.88 10.25 -4.85
C SER A 180 -11.68 11.67 -5.39
N ASP A 181 -12.07 12.69 -4.65
CA ASP A 181 -11.77 14.10 -4.97
C ASP A 181 -10.43 14.59 -4.38
N GLY A 182 -9.67 13.71 -3.75
CA GLY A 182 -8.36 14.04 -3.18
C GLY A 182 -8.43 14.70 -1.81
N VAL A 183 -9.60 14.70 -1.15
CA VAL A 183 -9.74 15.11 0.26
C VAL A 183 -9.61 13.87 1.15
N ALA A 184 -8.96 14.02 2.31
CA ALA A 184 -8.92 12.98 3.33
C ALA A 184 -9.81 13.36 4.52
N VAL A 185 -10.39 12.36 5.17
CA VAL A 185 -11.14 12.48 6.42
C VAL A 185 -10.60 11.49 7.45
N ALA A 186 -10.79 11.79 8.73
CA ALA A 186 -10.37 10.92 9.82
C ALA A 186 -11.43 10.82 10.91
N CYS A 187 -11.49 9.67 11.59
CA CYS A 187 -12.38 9.42 12.72
C CYS A 187 -11.65 8.61 13.80
N GLY A 188 -12.19 8.61 15.02
CA GLY A 188 -11.57 7.96 16.19
C GLY A 188 -10.99 8.94 17.20
N ASP A 189 -10.04 8.44 17.99
CA ASP A 189 -9.40 9.18 19.08
C ASP A 189 -8.61 10.40 18.56
N ASN A 190 -8.84 11.59 19.13
CA ASN A 190 -8.20 12.82 18.69
C ASN A 190 -7.62 13.75 19.80
N PRO A 191 -7.08 13.25 20.93
CA PRO A 191 -6.58 14.11 22.01
C PRO A 191 -5.32 14.90 21.64
N ASP A 192 -4.59 14.49 20.60
CA ASP A 192 -3.36 15.13 20.13
C ASP A 192 -3.45 15.68 18.69
N GLY A 193 -4.66 15.72 18.12
CA GLY A 193 -4.88 16.22 16.77
C GLY A 193 -4.55 15.22 15.65
N ARG A 194 -4.45 13.92 15.93
CA ARG A 194 -4.17 12.88 14.90
C ARG A 194 -5.26 12.74 13.83
N CYS A 195 -6.47 13.24 14.10
CA CYS A 195 -7.56 13.37 13.13
C CYS A 195 -7.70 14.79 12.56
N ASP A 196 -6.92 15.77 13.04
CA ASP A 196 -6.93 17.15 12.56
C ASP A 196 -6.06 17.27 11.30
N LEU A 197 -6.55 16.70 10.20
CA LEU A 197 -5.83 16.64 8.93
C LEU A 197 -5.58 18.07 8.39
N PRO A 198 -4.34 18.42 7.97
CA PRO A 198 -4.05 19.76 7.48
C PRO A 198 -4.91 20.15 6.27
N PRO A 199 -5.30 21.43 6.12
CA PRO A 199 -5.98 21.88 4.92
C PRO A 199 -5.04 21.83 3.71
N LEU A 200 -5.62 21.65 2.52
CA LEU A 200 -4.92 21.68 1.25
C LEU A 200 -4.96 23.08 0.63
N ASP A 201 -3.88 23.43 -0.07
CA ASP A 201 -3.85 24.60 -0.94
C ASP A 201 -4.71 24.37 -2.19
N GLU A 202 -5.15 25.44 -2.85
CA GLU A 202 -5.95 25.34 -4.08
C GLU A 202 -5.19 24.57 -5.17
N GLY A 203 -5.86 23.57 -5.78
CA GLY A 203 -5.27 22.74 -6.83
C GLY A 203 -4.36 21.61 -6.33
N VAL A 204 -4.20 21.45 -5.01
CA VAL A 204 -3.47 20.32 -4.41
C VAL A 204 -4.46 19.35 -3.79
N SER A 205 -4.16 18.06 -3.92
CA SER A 205 -4.92 16.94 -3.38
C SER A 205 -4.03 16.06 -2.52
N TYR A 206 -4.63 15.29 -1.61
CA TYR A 206 -3.98 14.11 -1.05
C TYR A 206 -4.05 12.95 -2.04
N ILE A 207 -2.96 12.18 -2.10
CA ILE A 207 -2.83 11.00 -2.97
C ILE A 207 -2.45 9.73 -2.19
N GLN A 208 -2.06 9.87 -0.92
CA GLN A 208 -1.82 8.75 -0.03
C GLN A 208 -2.07 9.17 1.42
N VAL A 209 -2.65 8.27 2.21
CA VAL A 209 -2.80 8.42 3.67
C VAL A 209 -2.14 7.25 4.40
N SER A 210 -1.56 7.52 5.56
CA SER A 210 -1.02 6.50 6.45
C SER A 210 -1.25 6.91 7.90
N ALA A 211 -1.99 6.08 8.64
CA ALA A 211 -2.29 6.26 10.05
C ALA A 211 -1.31 5.42 10.89
N GLY A 212 -0.56 6.08 11.77
CA GLY A 212 0.34 5.45 12.72
C GLY A 212 -0.32 5.28 14.09
N PHE A 213 0.50 5.16 15.14
CA PHE A 213 -0.04 4.91 16.49
C PHE A 213 -0.78 6.12 17.08
N HIS A 214 -0.16 7.30 17.02
CA HIS A 214 -0.74 8.57 17.51
C HIS A 214 -0.49 9.73 16.55
N HIS A 215 -0.28 9.45 15.26
CA HIS A 215 -0.08 10.46 14.24
C HIS A 215 -0.55 9.96 12.88
N THR A 216 -0.79 10.89 11.96
CA THR A 216 -1.20 10.63 10.58
C THR A 216 -0.22 11.32 9.64
N VAL A 217 0.14 10.65 8.55
CA VAL A 217 0.99 11.20 7.49
C VAL A 217 0.22 11.14 6.18
N LEU A 218 0.28 12.23 5.41
CA LEU A 218 -0.41 12.37 4.14
C LEU A 218 0.56 12.82 3.05
N LEU A 219 0.49 12.16 1.90
CA LEU A 219 1.22 12.53 0.69
C LEU A 219 0.33 13.43 -0.18
N ARG A 220 0.87 14.55 -0.63
CA ARG A 220 0.21 15.51 -1.52
C ARG A 220 0.58 15.25 -2.98
N SER A 221 -0.30 15.62 -3.91
CA SER A 221 -0.07 15.51 -5.36
C SER A 221 1.05 16.40 -5.90
N ASP A 222 1.50 17.40 -5.13
CA ASP A 222 2.66 18.24 -5.46
C ASP A 222 4.01 17.61 -5.01
N GLY A 223 3.99 16.37 -4.54
CA GLY A 223 5.18 15.66 -4.10
C GLY A 223 5.68 16.07 -2.72
N ARG A 224 4.90 16.81 -1.94
CA ARG A 224 5.18 17.11 -0.52
C ARG A 224 4.42 16.15 0.40
N ALA A 225 4.86 16.04 1.65
CA ALA A 225 4.17 15.29 2.68
C ALA A 225 3.92 16.18 3.90
N VAL A 226 2.84 15.90 4.62
CA VAL A 226 2.47 16.57 5.86
C VAL A 226 2.09 15.53 6.91
N ALA A 227 2.22 15.89 8.19
CA ALA A 227 1.82 15.03 9.29
C ALA A 227 1.11 15.83 10.39
N CYS A 228 0.20 15.16 11.11
CA CYS A 228 -0.52 15.71 12.26
C CYS A 228 -0.66 14.67 13.38
N GLY A 229 -1.00 15.12 14.59
CA GLY A 229 -1.06 14.28 15.79
C GLY A 229 0.10 14.51 16.76
N ALA A 230 0.31 13.54 17.65
CA ALA A 230 1.39 13.61 18.63
C ALA A 230 2.74 13.79 17.95
N ASN A 231 3.48 14.83 18.33
CA ASN A 231 4.83 15.10 17.81
C ASN A 231 5.93 14.90 18.87
N ALA A 232 5.67 14.07 19.88
CA ALA A 232 6.75 13.58 20.73
C ALA A 232 7.80 12.89 19.84
N ASP A 233 9.07 13.12 20.13
CA ASP A 233 10.22 12.62 19.36
C ASP A 233 10.39 13.18 17.93
N GLY A 234 9.56 14.12 17.49
CA GLY A 234 9.66 14.72 16.15
C GLY A 234 9.08 13.85 15.02
N LYS A 235 8.15 12.94 15.32
CA LYS A 235 7.59 12.00 14.33
C LYS A 235 6.69 12.65 13.27
N CYS A 236 6.24 13.89 13.50
CA CYS A 236 5.53 14.72 12.53
C CYS A 236 6.45 15.75 11.86
N ASP A 237 7.74 15.82 12.22
CA ASP A 237 8.70 16.77 11.65
C ASP A 237 9.22 16.27 10.29
N ILE A 238 8.34 16.33 9.27
CA ILE A 238 8.66 15.88 7.91
C ILE A 238 9.91 16.61 7.39
N PRO A 239 10.97 15.89 6.95
CA PRO A 239 12.18 16.52 6.47
C PRO A 239 11.94 17.43 5.25
N ALA A 240 12.72 18.49 5.15
CA ALA A 240 12.72 19.30 3.93
C ALA A 240 13.26 18.48 2.74
N LEU A 241 12.73 18.78 1.55
CA LEU A 241 13.21 18.23 0.28
C LEU A 241 14.17 19.19 -0.40
N ASP A 242 15.21 18.64 -1.00
CA ASP A 242 16.09 19.34 -1.93
C ASP A 242 15.34 19.75 -3.21
N GLU A 243 15.90 20.69 -3.98
CA GLU A 243 15.30 21.14 -5.23
C GLU A 243 15.19 20.00 -6.26
N GLY A 244 14.01 19.83 -6.86
CA GLY A 244 13.75 18.77 -7.84
C GLY A 244 13.49 17.38 -7.25
N VAL A 245 13.47 17.23 -5.92
CA VAL A 245 13.13 15.97 -5.24
C VAL A 245 11.73 16.07 -4.65
N SER A 246 10.96 14.99 -4.76
CA SER A 246 9.61 14.84 -4.20
C SER A 246 9.53 13.60 -3.33
N TYR A 247 8.53 13.53 -2.47
CA TYR A 247 8.11 12.28 -1.84
C TYR A 247 7.20 11.50 -2.78
N THR A 248 7.36 10.18 -2.80
CA THR A 248 6.58 9.25 -3.64
C THR A 248 5.85 8.21 -2.81
N GLN A 249 6.23 8.02 -1.54
CA GLN A 249 5.52 7.13 -0.62
C GLN A 249 5.72 7.58 0.83
N VAL A 250 4.69 7.43 1.65
CA VAL A 250 4.73 7.65 3.11
C VAL A 250 4.26 6.43 3.88
N SER A 251 4.81 6.25 5.09
CA SER A 251 4.41 5.20 6.04
C SER A 251 4.59 5.69 7.48
N ALA A 252 3.51 5.68 8.25
CA ALA A 252 3.48 6.09 9.65
C ALA A 252 3.63 4.87 10.57
N GLY A 253 4.68 4.85 11.39
CA GLY A 253 4.88 3.83 12.41
C GLY A 253 4.33 4.27 13.76
N VAL A 254 4.96 3.83 14.84
CA VAL A 254 4.50 4.16 16.20
C VAL A 254 5.15 5.44 16.73
N ARG A 255 6.47 5.51 16.60
CA ARG A 255 7.29 6.65 17.06
C ARG A 255 8.08 7.31 15.93
N HIS A 256 7.93 6.84 14.70
CA HIS A 256 8.64 7.35 13.53
C HIS A 256 7.76 7.33 12.28
N THR A 257 8.16 8.15 11.31
CA THR A 257 7.63 8.18 9.94
C THR A 257 8.74 7.80 8.97
N VAL A 258 8.40 7.04 7.93
CA VAL A 258 9.30 6.72 6.81
C VAL A 258 8.77 7.34 5.53
N LEU A 259 9.64 7.99 4.77
CA LEU A 259 9.30 8.61 3.49
C LEU A 259 10.27 8.17 2.38
N LEU A 260 9.72 7.73 1.25
CA LEU A 260 10.47 7.44 0.04
C LEU A 260 10.52 8.69 -0.85
N ARG A 261 11.71 9.03 -1.33
CA ARG A 261 11.95 10.15 -2.24
C ARG A 261 12.02 9.68 -3.70
N SER A 262 11.75 10.59 -4.63
CA SER A 262 11.78 10.34 -6.07
C SER A 262 13.18 10.00 -6.61
N ASP A 263 14.23 10.35 -5.88
CA ASP A 263 15.62 9.96 -6.16
C ASP A 263 15.97 8.52 -5.72
N GLY A 264 15.01 7.81 -5.12
CA GLY A 264 15.17 6.45 -4.60
C GLY A 264 15.83 6.36 -3.22
N SER A 265 16.07 7.49 -2.57
CA SER A 265 16.51 7.53 -1.16
C SER A 265 15.32 7.49 -0.21
N VAL A 266 15.56 7.03 1.02
CA VAL A 266 14.55 6.99 2.09
C VAL A 266 15.03 7.86 3.24
N VAL A 267 14.11 8.61 3.84
CA VAL A 267 14.36 9.42 5.04
C VAL A 267 13.33 9.12 6.11
N THR A 268 13.71 9.41 7.36
CA THR A 268 12.85 9.17 8.53
C THR A 268 12.83 10.41 9.43
N CYS A 269 11.76 10.54 10.21
CA CYS A 269 11.66 11.48 11.33
C CYS A 269 10.98 10.78 12.52
N GLY A 270 11.24 11.25 13.75
CA GLY A 270 10.80 10.57 14.98
C GLY A 270 11.91 9.82 15.73
N SER A 271 11.58 9.26 16.89
CA SER A 271 12.50 8.41 17.66
C SER A 271 12.43 6.99 17.16
N ASN A 272 13.58 6.45 16.82
CA ASN A 272 13.77 5.05 16.53
C ASN A 272 14.85 4.49 17.47
N PRO A 273 14.48 3.76 18.55
CA PRO A 273 15.43 3.34 19.58
C PRO A 273 16.45 2.28 19.11
N GLU A 274 16.23 1.64 17.97
CA GLU A 274 17.10 0.57 17.43
C GLU A 274 17.28 0.81 15.92
N ASP A 275 18.47 1.28 15.51
CA ASP A 275 18.96 1.49 14.13
C ASP A 275 18.07 0.89 13.00
N ILE A 276 17.08 1.66 12.53
CA ILE A 276 16.80 1.70 11.09
C ILE A 276 18.14 2.18 10.55
N PRO A 277 18.89 1.36 9.79
CA PRO A 277 20.26 1.67 9.45
C PRO A 277 20.29 3.10 8.93
N SER A 278 21.09 3.95 9.58
CA SER A 278 21.32 5.30 9.08
C SER A 278 21.70 5.12 7.61
N LEU A 279 20.84 5.57 6.70
CA LEU A 279 21.06 5.43 5.26
C LEU A 279 22.17 6.40 4.79
N GLU A 280 23.16 6.68 5.65
CA GLU A 280 24.38 7.43 5.40
C GLU A 280 25.35 6.72 4.45
N SER A 281 25.00 5.51 3.99
CA SER A 281 25.71 4.87 2.89
C SER A 281 25.00 5.20 1.57
N PRO A 282 25.62 5.96 0.64
CA PRO A 282 25.07 6.25 -0.70
C PRO A 282 24.87 4.99 -1.58
N SER A 283 25.17 3.81 -1.03
CA SER A 283 25.00 2.48 -1.61
C SER A 283 23.69 1.78 -1.22
N LEU A 284 22.94 2.26 -0.22
CA LEU A 284 21.57 1.78 0.04
C LEU A 284 20.58 2.64 -0.75
N ARG A 285 20.66 2.52 -2.08
CA ARG A 285 19.58 2.92 -2.96
C ARG A 285 18.43 1.93 -2.75
N TYR A 286 17.23 2.42 -2.46
CA TYR A 286 16.03 1.64 -2.73
C TYR A 286 15.86 1.62 -4.25
N VAL A 287 16.64 0.77 -4.91
CA VAL A 287 16.32 0.31 -6.25
C VAL A 287 15.28 -0.77 -6.05
N ALA A 288 14.19 -0.69 -6.79
CA ALA A 288 13.54 -1.90 -7.24
C ALA A 288 14.55 -2.74 -8.08
N ASP A 289 15.59 -3.36 -7.49
CA ASP A 289 16.49 -4.39 -8.03
C ASP A 289 15.73 -5.68 -8.39
N TRP A 290 14.82 -5.52 -9.34
CA TRP A 290 14.81 -6.36 -10.51
C TRP A 290 16.24 -6.47 -11.05
N LYS A 291 16.86 -7.64 -10.90
CA LYS A 291 18.11 -7.93 -11.60
C LYS A 291 17.86 -7.94 -13.11
N ALA A 292 18.16 -6.80 -13.71
CA ALA A 292 18.85 -6.64 -14.98
C ALA A 292 18.43 -7.59 -16.11
N ARG A 293 17.29 -7.28 -16.74
CA ARG A 293 17.17 -7.37 -18.20
C ARG A 293 17.27 -6.00 -18.87
N GLY A 294 18.22 -5.18 -18.44
CA GLY A 294 18.61 -3.95 -19.15
C GLY A 294 17.56 -2.84 -19.24
N ARG A 295 16.65 -2.73 -18.25
CA ARG A 295 15.59 -1.70 -18.24
C ARG A 295 16.04 -0.42 -17.53
N GLU A 296 15.82 0.73 -18.16
CA GLU A 296 16.35 2.05 -17.74
C GLU A 296 15.28 2.97 -17.13
N ARG A 297 13.98 2.64 -17.21
CA ARG A 297 12.89 3.52 -16.72
C ARG A 297 11.70 2.76 -16.11
N VAL A 298 11.15 3.28 -15.01
CA VAL A 298 9.94 2.77 -14.32
C VAL A 298 8.81 3.78 -14.44
N LEU A 299 7.62 3.30 -14.73
CA LEU A 299 6.46 4.10 -15.10
C LEU A 299 5.22 3.55 -14.39
N GLN A 300 4.36 4.43 -13.91
CA GLN A 300 2.98 4.09 -13.59
C GLN A 300 2.11 4.39 -14.80
N VAL A 301 1.04 3.62 -14.96
CA VAL A 301 0.04 3.90 -15.98
C VAL A 301 -1.33 3.97 -15.35
N ASN A 302 -2.13 4.92 -15.80
CA ASN A 302 -3.56 5.00 -15.53
C ASN A 302 -4.32 4.83 -16.85
N PHE A 303 -5.51 4.26 -16.77
CA PHE A 303 -6.37 4.06 -17.94
C PHE A 303 -7.64 4.88 -17.81
N LEU A 304 -8.05 5.48 -18.91
CA LEU A 304 -9.35 6.07 -19.11
C LEU A 304 -10.07 5.27 -20.20
N ASP A 305 -11.11 4.56 -19.81
CA ASP A 305 -11.95 3.77 -20.73
C ASP A 305 -13.04 4.68 -21.33
N GLU A 306 -13.00 4.87 -22.64
CA GLU A 306 -14.01 5.58 -23.43
C GLU A 306 -14.63 4.58 -24.41
N ASP A 307 -15.94 4.68 -24.71
CA ASP A 307 -16.76 3.62 -25.34
C ASP A 307 -16.13 2.81 -26.50
N ASP A 308 -15.21 3.40 -27.29
CA ASP A 308 -14.50 2.74 -28.41
C ASP A 308 -12.95 2.84 -28.32
N ALA A 309 -12.40 3.44 -27.27
CA ALA A 309 -10.98 3.69 -27.10
C ALA A 309 -10.54 3.76 -25.63
N ILE A 310 -9.38 3.20 -25.34
CA ILE A 310 -8.73 3.29 -24.03
C ILE A 310 -7.57 4.26 -24.16
N THR A 311 -7.62 5.32 -23.37
CA THR A 311 -6.52 6.27 -23.24
C THR A 311 -5.66 5.87 -22.05
N MET A 312 -4.40 5.57 -22.33
CA MET A 312 -3.41 5.20 -21.33
C MET A 312 -2.50 6.40 -21.08
N THR A 313 -2.54 6.93 -19.86
CA THR A 313 -1.64 7.99 -19.41
C THR A 313 -0.49 7.36 -18.64
N CYS A 314 0.72 7.68 -19.03
CA CYS A 314 1.93 7.17 -18.41
C CYS A 314 2.59 8.27 -17.60
N THR A 315 2.77 8.00 -16.31
CA THR A 315 3.44 8.89 -15.36
C THR A 315 4.76 8.28 -14.90
N ALA A 316 5.76 9.12 -14.64
CA ALA A 316 6.89 8.70 -13.83
C ALA A 316 6.44 8.47 -12.38
N LEU A 317 7.29 7.80 -11.59
CA LEU A 317 7.03 7.56 -10.16
C LEU A 317 6.93 8.86 -9.33
N ASP A 318 7.38 9.99 -9.88
CA ASP A 318 7.25 11.33 -9.32
C ASP A 318 5.94 12.04 -9.71
N GLY A 319 5.04 11.37 -10.44
CA GLY A 319 3.75 11.88 -10.88
C GLY A 319 3.78 12.70 -12.17
N LEU A 320 4.95 12.93 -12.78
CA LEU A 320 5.06 13.66 -14.04
C LEU A 320 4.46 12.84 -15.18
N GLU A 321 3.48 13.39 -15.90
CA GLU A 321 2.98 12.79 -17.14
C GLU A 321 4.07 12.82 -18.21
N LEU A 322 4.47 11.63 -18.67
CA LEU A 322 5.56 11.45 -19.63
C LEU A 322 5.05 11.20 -21.05
N ALA A 323 3.92 10.52 -21.19
CA ALA A 323 3.31 10.20 -22.48
C ALA A 323 1.85 9.77 -22.31
N GLN A 324 1.07 9.92 -23.37
CA GLN A 324 -0.32 9.47 -23.41
C GLN A 324 -0.59 8.76 -24.73
N VAL A 325 -0.99 7.49 -24.65
CA VAL A 325 -1.25 6.64 -25.81
C VAL A 325 -2.72 6.26 -25.84
N ARG A 326 -3.38 6.51 -26.97
CA ARG A 326 -4.76 6.08 -27.21
C ARG A 326 -4.79 4.82 -28.08
N ALA A 327 -5.48 3.78 -27.61
CA ALA A 327 -5.62 2.51 -28.29
C ALA A 327 -7.10 2.11 -28.37
N LYS A 328 -7.46 1.24 -29.31
CA LYS A 328 -8.82 0.66 -29.33
C LYS A 328 -8.94 -0.39 -28.23
N ALA A 329 -10.14 -0.58 -27.71
CA ALA A 329 -10.44 -1.62 -26.73
C ALA A 329 -9.99 -3.03 -27.18
N SER A 330 -10.12 -3.32 -28.48
CA SER A 330 -9.71 -4.59 -29.10
C SER A 330 -8.22 -4.72 -29.39
N ASP A 331 -7.44 -3.65 -29.25
CA ASP A 331 -6.01 -3.69 -29.59
C ASP A 331 -5.26 -4.58 -28.59
N LEU A 332 -4.25 -5.29 -29.11
CA LEU A 332 -3.38 -6.11 -28.26
C LEU A 332 -2.63 -5.19 -27.30
N ALA A 333 -2.69 -5.49 -26.01
CA ALA A 333 -2.04 -4.67 -25.00
C ALA A 333 -0.54 -4.55 -25.28
N LEU A 334 0.16 -5.66 -25.53
CA LEU A 334 1.59 -5.65 -25.84
C LEU A 334 1.96 -4.72 -27.01
N ALA A 335 1.11 -4.60 -28.03
CA ALA A 335 1.35 -3.68 -29.15
C ALA A 335 1.22 -2.22 -28.71
N THR A 336 0.21 -1.90 -27.90
CA THR A 336 -0.02 -0.58 -27.31
C THR A 336 1.15 -0.15 -26.41
N PHE A 337 1.65 -1.05 -25.56
CA PHE A 337 2.79 -0.73 -24.69
C PHE A 337 4.13 -0.65 -25.44
N ARG A 338 4.27 -1.34 -26.57
CA ARG A 338 5.39 -1.10 -27.49
C ARG A 338 5.31 0.28 -28.14
N HIS A 339 4.11 0.73 -28.49
CA HIS A 339 3.90 2.09 -29.00
C HIS A 339 4.26 3.14 -27.95
N LEU A 340 3.81 2.97 -26.70
CA LEU A 340 4.22 3.80 -25.58
C LEU A 340 5.75 3.87 -25.43
N ALA A 341 6.43 2.73 -25.56
CA ALA A 341 7.88 2.72 -25.45
C ALA A 341 8.57 3.57 -26.52
N LEU A 342 8.05 3.52 -27.76
CA LEU A 342 8.55 4.34 -28.85
C LEU A 342 8.33 5.83 -28.59
N GLU A 343 7.17 6.24 -28.06
CA GLU A 343 6.91 7.65 -27.70
C GLU A 343 7.89 8.16 -26.64
N LEU A 344 8.30 7.29 -25.72
CA LEU A 344 9.29 7.59 -24.68
C LEU A 344 10.75 7.51 -25.17
N ASN A 345 10.98 7.38 -26.47
CA ASN A 345 12.31 7.14 -27.08
C ASN A 345 13.07 5.98 -26.41
N SER A 346 12.34 4.93 -26.04
CA SER A 346 12.86 3.77 -25.32
C SER A 346 12.43 2.47 -26.00
N SER A 347 13.01 1.35 -25.57
CA SER A 347 12.50 0.02 -25.93
C SER A 347 11.49 -0.45 -24.86
N HIS A 348 10.44 -1.18 -25.25
CA HIS A 348 9.52 -1.79 -24.27
C HIS A 348 10.23 -2.79 -23.35
N GLN A 349 11.32 -3.40 -23.83
CA GLN A 349 12.20 -4.22 -23.02
C GLN A 349 13.08 -3.40 -22.08
N GLN A 350 13.01 -2.07 -22.14
CA GLN A 350 13.72 -1.15 -21.27
C GLN A 350 12.80 -0.33 -20.33
N LEU A 351 11.48 -0.54 -20.42
CA LEU A 351 10.49 0.11 -19.56
C LEU A 351 9.88 -0.91 -18.58
N ALA A 352 9.80 -0.59 -17.30
CA ALA A 352 8.97 -1.31 -16.33
C ALA A 352 7.68 -0.51 -16.10
N VAL A 353 6.53 -1.14 -16.33
CA VAL A 353 5.22 -0.48 -16.20
C VAL A 353 4.46 -1.11 -15.04
N ILE A 354 4.08 -0.28 -14.08
CA ILE A 354 3.25 -0.60 -12.93
C ILE A 354 1.82 -0.20 -13.28
N LEU A 355 0.91 -1.17 -13.22
CA LEU A 355 -0.52 -0.99 -13.42
C LEU A 355 -1.17 -0.35 -12.18
N PRO A 356 -2.38 0.24 -12.29
CA PRO A 356 -3.06 0.87 -11.15
C PRO A 356 -3.26 -0.04 -9.93
N ASP A 357 -3.43 -1.34 -10.16
CA ASP A 357 -3.53 -2.36 -9.11
C ASP A 357 -2.18 -2.78 -8.48
N GLY A 358 -1.08 -2.11 -8.87
CA GLY A 358 0.27 -2.35 -8.39
C GLY A 358 0.99 -3.51 -9.08
N GLN A 359 0.35 -4.24 -10.02
CA GLN A 359 1.01 -5.31 -10.75
C GLN A 359 1.98 -4.80 -11.81
N LEU A 360 3.03 -5.58 -12.08
CA LEU A 360 3.89 -5.34 -13.23
C LEU A 360 3.20 -5.85 -14.49
N LEU A 361 3.12 -4.98 -15.50
CA LEU A 361 2.57 -5.32 -16.81
C LEU A 361 3.23 -6.57 -17.44
N ASP A 362 4.54 -6.76 -17.20
CA ASP A 362 5.26 -7.94 -17.69
C ASP A 362 4.67 -9.26 -17.16
N ALA A 363 4.14 -9.26 -15.93
CA ALA A 363 3.49 -10.43 -15.33
C ALA A 363 2.17 -10.74 -16.03
N VAL A 364 1.42 -9.70 -16.41
CA VAL A 364 0.17 -9.83 -17.20
C VAL A 364 0.45 -10.46 -18.56
N PHE A 365 1.53 -10.04 -19.25
CA PHE A 365 1.91 -10.64 -20.53
C PHE A 365 2.51 -12.04 -20.43
N ALA A 366 3.15 -12.35 -19.30
CA ALA A 366 3.63 -13.70 -19.05
C ALA A 366 2.46 -14.67 -18.86
N ALA A 367 1.37 -14.21 -18.22
CA ALA A 367 0.15 -14.97 -18.02
C ALA A 367 -0.69 -15.10 -19.30
N ASP A 368 -0.90 -14.00 -20.03
CA ASP A 368 -1.61 -13.99 -21.31
C ASP A 368 -0.95 -13.02 -22.31
N PRO A 369 -0.11 -13.53 -23.25
CA PRO A 369 0.52 -12.71 -24.29
C PRO A 369 -0.47 -12.10 -25.29
N SER A 370 -1.70 -12.59 -25.33
CA SER A 370 -2.76 -12.20 -26.26
C SER A 370 -3.81 -11.25 -25.65
N VAL A 371 -3.59 -10.80 -24.42
CA VAL A 371 -4.50 -9.93 -23.68
C VAL A 371 -4.75 -8.60 -24.41
N THR A 372 -6.02 -8.20 -24.50
CA THR A 372 -6.43 -6.93 -25.12
C THR A 372 -6.38 -5.77 -24.14
N MET A 373 -6.31 -4.54 -24.64
CA MET A 373 -6.37 -3.34 -23.81
C MET A 373 -7.64 -3.29 -22.95
N SER A 374 -8.79 -3.71 -23.48
CA SER A 374 -10.04 -3.78 -22.70
C SER A 374 -9.94 -4.73 -21.51
N THR A 375 -9.25 -5.86 -21.69
CA THR A 375 -9.10 -6.85 -20.62
C THR A 375 -8.13 -6.33 -19.57
N VAL A 376 -6.99 -5.76 -19.97
CA VAL A 376 -6.03 -5.14 -19.04
C VAL A 376 -6.68 -4.00 -18.26
N CYS A 377 -7.39 -3.09 -18.95
CA CYS A 377 -8.07 -1.96 -18.31
C CYS A 377 -9.17 -2.41 -17.34
N ARG A 378 -9.95 -3.45 -17.69
CA ARG A 378 -11.00 -3.96 -16.78
C ARG A 378 -10.44 -4.70 -15.57
N GLN A 379 -9.36 -5.45 -15.75
CA GLN A 379 -8.77 -6.30 -14.70
C GLN A 379 -7.85 -5.52 -13.77
N HIS A 380 -7.07 -4.59 -14.33
CA HIS A 380 -5.97 -3.91 -13.63
C HIS A 380 -6.11 -2.38 -13.62
N GLY A 381 -7.04 -1.83 -14.41
CA GLY A 381 -7.16 -0.38 -14.61
C GLY A 381 -8.03 0.36 -13.62
N LYS A 382 -8.53 -0.32 -12.59
CA LYS A 382 -9.34 0.30 -11.55
C LYS A 382 -8.44 0.68 -10.38
N ALA A 383 -8.20 1.98 -10.24
CA ALA A 383 -7.83 2.58 -8.97
C ALA A 383 -8.98 2.46 -7.96
#